data_AF-M0BWY8-F1
#
_entry.id   AF-M0BWY8-F1
#
_cell.length_a   1.000
_cell.length_b   1.000
_cell.length_c   1.000
_cell.angle_alpha   90.00
_cell.angle_beta   90.00
_cell.angle_gamma   90.00
#
_symmetry.space_group_name_H-M   'P 1'
#
loop_
_entity.id
_entity.type
_entity.pdbx_description
1 polymer ?
#
loop_
_entity_poly.entity_id
_entity_poly.type
_entity_poly.pdbx_seq_one_letter_code
_entity_poly.pdbx_strand_id
1 'polypeptide(L)' 'MAKSQSSATDGEDPQLIAILEGRPCPYCSDGELERGRYKDKQAAVCDSCDTPHAQLWQPGE' A
#
# COMPACT_ATOMS: atom_id res chain seq x y z
N MET A 1 17.12 -15.64 29.42
CA MET A 1 17.75 -15.09 28.20
C MET A 1 16.76 -14.13 27.55
N ALA A 2 16.99 -12.83 27.65
CA ALA A 2 16.15 -11.82 27.01
C ALA A 2 16.56 -11.68 25.54
N LYS A 3 15.75 -12.20 24.62
CA LYS A 3 15.94 -11.92 23.19
C LYS A 3 15.16 -10.65 22.87
N SER A 4 15.89 -9.55 22.91
CA SER A 4 15.66 -8.35 22.11
C SER A 4 15.26 -8.79 20.70
N GLN A 5 14.02 -8.53 20.31
CA GLN A 5 13.65 -8.47 18.91
C GLN A 5 13.11 -7.08 18.69
N SER A 6 14.02 -6.30 18.10
CA SER A 6 13.90 -4.94 17.63
C SER A 6 12.52 -4.65 17.08
N SER A 7 11.97 -3.52 17.52
CA SER A 7 10.81 -2.85 16.95
C SER A 7 10.85 -2.98 15.43
N ALA A 8 9.82 -3.61 14.85
CA ALA A 8 9.69 -3.71 13.41
C ALA A 8 9.63 -2.29 12.84
N THR A 9 10.75 -1.95 12.23
CA THR A 9 11.10 -0.73 11.52
C THR A 9 9.99 -0.29 10.57
N ASP A 10 9.48 0.93 10.82
CA ASP A 10 9.15 1.96 9.84
C ASP A 10 9.88 1.72 8.49
N GLY A 11 9.31 0.92 7.59
CA GLY A 11 10.05 0.45 6.41
C GLY A 11 9.36 -0.60 5.55
N GLU A 12 8.41 -1.34 6.09
CA GLU A 12 7.57 -2.30 5.34
C GLU A 12 6.43 -1.59 4.57
N ASP A 13 6.08 -0.38 5.00
CA ASP A 13 4.94 0.39 4.53
C ASP A 13 5.05 0.80 3.04
N PRO A 14 6.15 1.42 2.55
CA PRO A 14 6.30 1.70 1.12
C PRO A 14 6.50 0.44 0.27
N GLN A 15 6.93 -0.68 0.85
CA GLN A 15 7.11 -1.93 0.10
C GLN A 15 5.78 -2.55 -0.31
N LEU A 16 4.74 -2.45 0.52
CA LEU A 16 3.41 -2.97 0.19
C LEU A 16 2.87 -2.35 -1.10
N ILE A 17 2.96 -1.02 -1.23
CA ILE A 17 2.47 -0.34 -2.45
C ILE A 17 3.34 -0.70 -3.66
N ALA A 18 4.66 -0.83 -3.48
CA ALA A 18 5.55 -1.27 -4.55
C ALA A 18 5.27 -2.70 -5.02
N ILE A 19 4.81 -3.60 -4.14
CA ILE A 19 4.41 -4.98 -4.51
C ILE A 19 3.08 -4.99 -5.28
N LEU A 20 2.18 -4.07 -4.96
CA LEU A 20 0.87 -3.97 -5.59
C LEU A 20 0.89 -3.24 -6.94
N GLU A 21 1.87 -2.39 -7.18
CA GLU A 21 2.06 -1.67 -8.45
C GLU A 21 2.17 -2.65 -9.64
N GLY A 22 1.45 -2.36 -10.72
CA GLY A 22 1.39 -3.21 -11.93
C GLY A 22 0.55 -4.49 -11.76
N ARG A 23 -0.19 -4.63 -10.66
CA ARG A 23 -1.18 -5.72 -10.51
C ARG A 23 -2.52 -5.33 -11.12
N PRO A 24 -3.26 -6.29 -11.72
CA PRO A 24 -4.59 -6.00 -12.25
C PRO A 24 -5.52 -5.58 -11.12
N CYS A 25 -6.39 -4.62 -11.40
CA CYS A 25 -7.40 -4.17 -10.47
C CYS A 25 -8.39 -5.31 -10.17
N PRO A 26 -8.68 -5.61 -8.88
CA PRO A 26 -9.67 -6.62 -8.55
C PRO A 26 -11.12 -6.14 -8.70
N TYR A 27 -11.33 -4.82 -8.88
CA TYR A 27 -12.67 -4.23 -8.99
C TYR A 27 -13.10 -3.97 -10.44
N CYS A 28 -12.15 -3.81 -11.36
CA CYS A 28 -12.42 -3.62 -12.79
C CYS A 28 -11.47 -4.47 -13.62
N SER A 29 -11.88 -4.89 -14.82
CA SER A 29 -11.06 -5.76 -15.67
C SER A 29 -10.09 -5.00 -16.60
N ASP A 30 -10.13 -3.67 -16.56
CA ASP A 30 -9.49 -2.81 -17.58
C ASP A 30 -8.31 -2.01 -17.02
N GLY A 31 -8.11 -2.00 -15.71
CA GLY A 31 -7.09 -1.18 -15.05
C GLY A 31 -6.10 -1.96 -14.21
N GLU A 32 -4.97 -1.32 -13.95
CA GLU A 32 -3.91 -1.82 -13.08
C GLU A 32 -3.76 -0.90 -11.86
N LEU A 33 -3.17 -1.43 -10.79
CA LEU A 33 -2.87 -0.69 -9.58
C LEU A 33 -1.56 0.08 -9.77
N GLU A 34 -1.57 1.35 -9.39
CA GLU A 34 -0.42 2.24 -9.39
C GLU A 34 -0.24 2.96 -8.05
N ARG A 35 0.94 3.56 -7.85
CA ARG A 35 1.22 4.41 -6.70
C ARG A 35 0.43 5.71 -6.77
N GLY A 36 -0.63 5.78 -5.98
CA GLY A 36 -1.44 6.98 -5.80
C GLY A 36 -1.43 7.51 -4.37
N ARG A 37 -2.32 8.47 -4.13
CA ARG A 37 -2.68 8.93 -2.79
C ARG A 37 -4.17 8.87 -2.64
N TYR A 38 -4.63 8.35 -1.52
CA TYR A 38 -6.02 8.37 -1.13
C TYR A 38 -6.14 9.02 0.24
N LYS A 39 -6.94 10.09 0.34
CA LYS A 39 -7.12 10.89 1.57
C LYS A 39 -5.78 11.26 2.21
N ASP A 40 -4.88 11.85 1.41
CA ASP A 40 -3.53 12.31 1.78
C ASP A 40 -2.52 11.23 2.19
N LYS A 41 -2.93 9.98 2.33
CA LYS A 41 -2.03 8.84 2.58
C LYS A 41 -1.67 8.15 1.28
N GLN A 42 -0.48 7.54 1.26
CA GLN A 42 -0.03 6.76 0.12
C GLN A 42 -0.92 5.51 -0.04
N ALA A 43 -1.28 5.20 -1.28
CA ALA A 43 -2.20 4.11 -1.59
C ALA A 43 -1.88 3.50 -2.95
N ALA A 44 -2.25 2.23 -3.11
CA ALA A 44 -2.34 1.59 -4.41
C ALA A 44 -3.73 1.90 -4.97
N VAL A 45 -3.78 2.67 -6.06
CA VAL A 45 -5.02 3.15 -6.69
C VAL A 45 -5.07 2.62 -8.11
N CYS A 46 -6.24 2.27 -8.60
CA CYS A 46 -6.40 1.85 -9.99
C CYS A 46 -6.38 3.05 -10.95
N ASP A 47 -5.58 2.98 -12.03
CA ASP A 47 -5.53 4.01 -13.08
C ASP A 47 -6.88 4.18 -13.82
N SER A 48 -7.60 3.09 -14.09
CA SER A 48 -8.82 3.16 -14.91
C SER A 48 -10.08 3.54 -14.14
N CYS A 49 -10.19 3.20 -12.85
CA CYS A 49 -11.42 3.38 -12.07
C CYS A 49 -11.24 4.15 -10.75
N ASP A 50 -10.04 4.71 -10.50
CA ASP A 50 -9.68 5.49 -9.31
C ASP A 50 -9.94 4.76 -7.98
N THR A 51 -10.16 3.45 -8.01
CA THR A 51 -10.55 2.70 -6.82
C THR A 51 -9.32 2.39 -5.98
N PRO A 52 -9.24 2.83 -4.72
CA PRO A 52 -8.13 2.51 -3.84
C PRO A 52 -8.22 1.05 -3.39
N HIS A 53 -7.18 0.27 -3.63
CA HIS A 53 -7.12 -1.13 -3.22
C HIS A 53 -6.47 -1.31 -1.84
N ALA A 54 -5.38 -0.60 -1.59
CA ALA A 54 -4.69 -0.62 -0.31
C ALA A 54 -4.21 0.81 0.02
N GLN A 55 -4.28 1.17 1.30
CA GLN A 55 -3.80 2.44 1.80
C GLN A 55 -2.85 2.16 2.95
N LEU A 56 -1.81 2.98 3.05
CA LEU A 56 -0.87 2.89 4.14
C LEU A 56 -1.38 3.68 5.35
N TRP A 57 -1.35 3.06 6.52
CA TRP A 57 -1.66 3.70 7.79
C TRP A 57 -0.46 3.55 8.70
N GLN A 58 0.11 4.69 9.07
CA GLN A 58 1.07 4.72 10.17
C GLN A 58 0.34 4.23 11.43
N PRO A 59 0.82 3.17 12.11
CA PRO A 59 0.28 2.79 13.40
C PRO A 59 0.43 3.99 14.33
N GLY A 60 -0.67 4.42 14.95
CA GLY A 60 -0.66 5.59 15.82
C GLY A 60 0.30 5.40 16.99
N GLU A 61 1.13 6.42 17.23
CA GLU A 61 1.99 6.57 18.41
C GLU A 61 1.22 6.53 19.75
#